data_AF-A0A2G5U0M8-F1
#
_entry.id   AF-A0A2G5U0M8-F1
#
_cell.length_a   1.000
_cell.length_b   1.000
_cell.length_c   1.000
_cell.angle_alpha   90.00
_cell.angle_beta   90.00
_cell.angle_gamma   90.00
#
_symmetry.space_group_name_H-M   'P 1'
#
loop_
_entity.id
_entity.type
_entity.pdbx_description
1 polymer ?
#
loop_
_entity_poly.entity_id
_entity_poly.type
_entity_poly.pdbx_seq_one_letter_code
_entity_poly.pdbx_strand_id
1 'polypeptide(L)'
;MTIKSTNCRQEAVKFAEKMIRKGRHDLEKLIIGLENYPFDNSQMKLLPHCKTTRIGVSNNDQVWWWLQWLPEDNLDIWIFPFEDIASALVLTS
;
A
#
# COMPACT_ATOMS: atom_id res chain seq x y z
N MET A 1 -26.30 -14.17 3.98
CA MET A 1 -25.69 -13.11 4.81
C MET A 1 -24.57 -12.49 3.98
N THR A 2 -24.88 -11.46 3.20
CA THR A 2 -23.93 -10.79 2.30
C THR A 2 -23.03 -9.93 3.18
N ILE A 3 -21.84 -10.43 3.51
CA ILE A 3 -20.80 -9.59 4.13
C ILE A 3 -20.53 -8.50 3.09
N LYS A 4 -21.02 -7.28 3.34
CA LYS A 4 -20.83 -6.14 2.45
C LYS A 4 -19.32 -5.99 2.22
N SER A 5 -18.88 -6.18 0.97
CA SER A 5 -17.47 -6.22 0.55
C SER A 5 -16.64 -5.00 1.01
N THR A 6 -17.31 -3.89 1.30
CA THR A 6 -16.74 -2.66 1.85
C THR A 6 -16.09 -2.85 3.23
N ASN A 7 -16.63 -3.73 4.09
CA ASN A 7 -16.06 -3.97 5.42
C ASN A 7 -14.71 -4.71 5.31
N CYS A 8 -14.64 -5.76 4.49
CA CYS A 8 -13.40 -6.53 4.31
C CYS A 8 -12.26 -5.69 3.76
N ARG A 9 -12.53 -4.78 2.82
CA ARG A 9 -11.50 -3.86 2.27
C ARG A 9 -10.96 -2.90 3.33
N GLN A 10 -11.84 -2.28 4.11
CA GLN A 10 -11.42 -1.34 5.16
C GLN A 10 -10.61 -2.03 6.27
N GLU A 11 -11.03 -3.22 6.69
CA GLU A 11 -10.29 -4.00 7.70
C GLU A 11 -8.95 -4.51 7.17
N ALA A 12 -8.86 -4.86 5.88
CA ALA A 12 -7.59 -5.19 5.24
C ALA A 12 -6.62 -3.99 5.23
N VAL A 13 -7.11 -2.79 4.91
CA VAL A 13 -6.31 -1.55 4.96
C VAL A 13 -5.81 -1.27 6.39
N LYS A 14 -6.70 -1.33 7.40
CA LYS A 14 -6.30 -1.14 8.80
C LYS A 14 -5.27 -2.16 9.26
N PHE A 15 -5.43 -3.42 8.85
CA PHE A 15 -4.47 -4.47 9.15
C PHE A 15 -3.11 -4.17 8.51
N ALA A 16 -3.09 -3.77 7.23
CA ALA A 16 -1.90 -3.38 6.49
C ALA A 16 -1.14 -2.25 7.19
N GLU A 17 -1.83 -1.14 7.47
CA GLU A 17 -1.25 0.03 8.16
C GLU A 17 -0.73 -0.32 9.55
N LYS A 18 -1.45 -1.18 10.28
CA LYS A 18 -1.02 -1.68 11.59
C LYS A 18 0.26 -2.52 11.48
N MET A 19 0.40 -3.34 10.43
CA MET A 19 1.61 -4.14 10.18
C MET A 19 2.79 -3.25 9.79
N ILE A 20 2.58 -2.30 8.88
CA ILE A 20 3.57 -1.26 8.52
C ILE A 20 4.07 -0.54 9.77
N ARG A 21 3.15 -0.09 10.64
CA ARG A 21 3.50 0.60 11.89
C ARG A 21 4.31 -0.27 12.87
N LYS A 22 4.10 -1.58 12.85
CA LYS A 22 4.80 -2.52 13.74
C LYS A 22 6.15 -2.97 13.18
N GLY A 23 6.35 -2.89 11.87
CA GLY A 23 7.53 -3.41 11.20
C GLY A 23 8.75 -2.51 11.35
N ARG A 24 9.79 -3.01 12.02
CA ARG A 24 11.18 -2.52 11.92
C ARG A 24 12.01 -3.45 11.02
N HIS A 25 11.41 -3.95 9.95
CA HIS A 25 12.02 -4.97 9.11
C HIS A 25 12.31 -4.40 7.73
N ASP A 26 13.53 -4.61 7.25
CA ASP A 26 13.89 -4.41 5.85
C ASP A 26 13.12 -5.43 5.02
N LEU A 27 12.05 -4.99 4.36
CA LEU A 27 11.28 -5.87 3.49
C LEU A 27 12.01 -6.00 2.15
N GLU A 28 12.07 -7.20 1.60
CA GLU A 28 12.57 -7.37 0.25
C GLU A 28 11.65 -6.67 -0.75
N LYS A 29 10.33 -6.82 -0.56
CA LYS A 29 9.34 -6.25 -1.47
C LYS A 29 8.06 -5.81 -0.78
N LEU A 30 7.59 -4.63 -1.17
CA LEU A 30 6.28 -4.09 -0.84
C LEU A 30 5.46 -3.92 -2.12
N ILE A 31 4.28 -4.56 -2.18
CA ILE A 31 3.32 -4.37 -3.28
C ILE A 31 2.03 -3.81 -2.72
N ILE A 32 1.62 -2.66 -3.26
CA ILE A 32 0.37 -1.99 -2.94
C ILE A 32 -0.47 -1.91 -4.22
N GLY A 33 -1.56 -2.68 -4.28
CA GLY A 33 -2.57 -2.56 -5.33
C GLY A 33 -3.95 -2.58 -4.71
N LEU A 34 -4.53 -1.39 -4.46
CA LEU A 34 -5.90 -1.27 -3.97
C LEU A 34 -6.66 -0.20 -4.75
N GLU A 35 -7.71 -0.64 -5.44
CA GLU A 35 -8.68 0.26 -6.04
C GLU A 35 -9.44 1.03 -4.95
N ASN A 36 -9.53 2.36 -5.08
CA ASN A 36 -10.19 3.25 -4.12
C ASN A 36 -9.62 3.16 -2.69
N TYR A 37 -8.31 3.24 -2.55
CA TYR A 37 -7.66 3.34 -1.24
C TYR A 37 -8.24 4.53 -0.44
N PRO A 38 -8.58 4.35 0.86
CA PRO A 38 -9.28 5.37 1.64
C PRO A 38 -8.31 6.44 2.19
N PHE A 39 -7.73 7.25 1.29
CA PHE A 39 -6.70 8.25 1.61
C PHE A 39 -7.10 9.21 2.74
N ASP A 40 -8.34 9.71 2.73
CA ASP A 40 -8.84 10.68 3.73
C ASP A 40 -8.86 10.14 5.17
N ASN A 41 -9.04 8.83 5.33
CA ASN A 41 -9.15 8.16 6.64
C ASN A 41 -7.95 7.26 6.94
N SER A 42 -6.90 7.35 6.14
CA SER A 42 -5.71 6.53 6.28
C SER A 42 -4.93 6.93 7.53
N GLN A 43 -4.49 5.94 8.30
CA GLN A 43 -3.57 6.14 9.42
C GLN A 43 -2.12 5.81 9.01
N MET A 44 -1.83 5.93 7.71
CA MET A 44 -0.52 5.66 7.14
C MET A 44 0.57 6.48 7.83
N LYS A 45 1.75 5.87 7.88
CA LYS A 45 3.00 6.49 8.33
C LYS A 45 4.07 6.18 7.29
N LEU A 46 5.30 6.62 7.55
CA LEU A 46 6.45 6.26 6.74
C LEU A 46 6.43 4.75 6.46
N LEU A 47 6.50 4.39 5.18
CA LEU A 47 6.60 3.01 4.74
C LEU A 47 7.94 2.44 5.22
N PRO A 48 8.02 1.11 5.46
CA PRO A 48 9.29 0.50 5.81
C PRO A 48 10.27 0.62 4.65
N HIS A 49 11.56 0.62 4.96
CA HIS A 49 12.61 0.50 3.96
C HIS A 49 12.42 -0.81 3.18
N CYS A 50 12.34 -0.68 1.86
CA CYS A 50 12.14 -1.81 0.97
C CYS A 50 13.15 -1.75 -0.18
N LYS A 51 13.71 -2.91 -0.57
CA LYS A 51 14.52 -2.97 -1.80
C LYS A 51 13.66 -2.64 -3.03
N THR A 52 12.44 -3.16 -3.08
CA THR A 52 11.52 -2.89 -4.18
C THR A 52 10.14 -2.53 -3.66
N THR A 53 9.63 -1.37 -4.10
CA THR A 53 8.25 -0.93 -3.87
C THR A 53 7.49 -0.89 -5.19
N ARG A 54 6.33 -1.55 -5.25
CA ARG A 54 5.43 -1.52 -6.40
C ARG A 54 4.08 -0.94 -5.99
N ILE A 55 3.66 0.12 -6.66
CA ILE A 55 2.43 0.86 -6.34
C ILE A 55 1.53 0.92 -7.58
N GLY A 56 0.38 0.28 -7.50
CA GLY A 56 -0.69 0.38 -8.49
C GLY A 56 -1.56 1.59 -8.17
N VAL A 57 -1.71 2.50 -9.14
CA VAL A 57 -2.45 3.76 -8.98
C VAL A 57 -3.48 3.96 -10.09
N SER A 58 -4.57 4.64 -9.78
CA SER A 58 -5.61 4.98 -10.78
C SER A 58 -5.50 6.41 -11.31
N ASN A 59 -4.77 7.30 -10.63
CA ASN A 59 -4.58 8.69 -11.04
C ASN A 59 -3.31 9.30 -10.42
N ASN A 60 -2.95 10.51 -10.87
CA ASN A 60 -1.74 11.21 -10.42
C ASN A 60 -1.79 11.66 -8.95
N ASP A 61 -2.97 11.98 -8.41
CA ASP A 61 -3.10 12.41 -7.01
C ASP A 61 -2.72 11.26 -6.07
N GLN A 62 -3.08 10.03 -6.43
CA GLN A 62 -2.66 8.83 -5.69
C GLN A 62 -1.15 8.63 -5.71
N VAL A 63 -0.50 8.94 -6.84
CA VAL A 63 0.97 8.87 -6.95
C VAL A 63 1.61 9.80 -5.93
N TRP A 64 1.20 11.07 -5.95
CA TRP A 64 1.77 12.08 -5.05
C TRP A 64 1.55 11.73 -3.59
N TRP A 65 0.36 11.22 -3.25
CA TRP A 65 0.07 10.77 -1.90
C TRP A 65 0.99 9.63 -1.46
N TRP A 66 1.24 8.62 -2.30
CA TRP A 66 2.13 7.51 -1.95
C TRP A 66 3.59 7.93 -1.80
N LEU A 67 4.07 8.82 -2.67
CA LEU A 67 5.46 9.31 -2.63
C LEU A 67 5.79 10.01 -1.30
N GLN A 68 4.81 10.65 -0.65
CA GLN A 68 4.99 11.31 0.65
C GLN A 68 5.36 10.34 1.79
N TRP A 69 5.01 9.06 1.63
CA TRP A 69 5.25 8.04 2.65
C TRP A 69 6.47 7.17 2.36
N LEU A 70 7.08 7.27 1.18
CA LEU A 70 8.25 6.49 0.84
C LEU A 70 9.50 7.05 1.53
N PRO A 71 10.33 6.18 2.13
CA PRO A 71 11.68 6.54 2.53
C PRO A 71 12.51 7.03 1.33
N GLU A 72 13.38 8.02 1.55
CA GLU A 72 14.26 8.58 0.52
C GLU A 72 15.27 7.57 -0.07
N ASP A 73 15.56 6.51 0.67
CA ASP A 73 16.54 5.46 0.37
C ASP A 73 15.93 4.16 -0.16
N ASN A 74 14.64 4.16 -0.51
CA ASN A 74 14.04 3.05 -1.24
C ASN A 74 14.73 2.89 -2.60
N LEU A 75 15.31 1.70 -2.84
CA LEU A 75 16.21 1.44 -3.97
C LEU A 75 15.47 1.43 -5.32
N ASP A 76 14.32 0.74 -5.41
CA ASP A 76 13.56 0.61 -6.63
C ASP A 76 12.06 0.90 -6.41
N ILE A 77 11.54 1.98 -7.01
CA ILE A 77 10.13 2.36 -6.96
C ILE A 77 9.50 2.19 -8.35
N TRP A 78 8.43 1.38 -8.41
CA TRP A 78 7.67 1.12 -9.62
C TRP A 78 6.23 1.59 -9.44
N ILE A 79 5.82 2.56 -10.24
CA ILE A 79 4.44 3.04 -10.30
C ILE A 79 3.83 2.53 -11.60
N PHE A 80 2.67 1.89 -11.52
CA PHE A 80 1.99 1.32 -12.68
C PHE A 80 0.48 1.61 -12.62
N PRO A 81 -0.21 1.74 -13.77
CA PRO A 81 -1.65 1.86 -13.78
C PRO A 81 -2.29 0.63 -13.12
N PHE A 82 -3.29 0.86 -12.28
CA PHE A 82 -4.03 -0.23 -11.64
C PHE A 82 -4.83 -1.02 -12.72
N GLU A 83 -4.26 -2.12 -13.21
CA GLU A 83 -4.90 -3.03 -14.18
C GLU A 83 -5.47 -4.25 -13.46
N ASP A 84 -6.71 -4.17 -12.95
CA ASP A 84 -7.54 -5.29 -12.43
C ASP A 84 -6.80 -6.48 -11.78
N ILE A 85 -5.70 -6.20 -11.08
CA ILE A 85 -5.00 -7.19 -10.28
C ILE A 85 -5.83 -7.25 -9.02
N ALA A 86 -6.50 -8.40 -8.80
CA ALA A 86 -7.26 -8.66 -7.58
C ALA A 86 -6.53 -8.05 -6.39
N SER A 87 -7.17 -7.09 -5.69
CA SER A 87 -6.51 -6.18 -4.77
C SER A 87 -5.55 -6.94 -3.84
N ALA A 88 -4.25 -6.75 -4.04
CA ALA A 88 -3.22 -7.55 -3.39
C ALA A 88 -2.32 -6.62 -2.57
N LEU A 89 -2.23 -6.92 -1.27
CA LEU A 89 -1.14 -6.45 -0.43
C LEU A 89 -0.22 -7.65 -0.20
N VAL A 90 0.99 -7.57 -0.75
CA VAL A 90 2.00 -8.62 -0.59
C VAL A 90 3.19 -8.02 0.14
N LEU A 91 3.47 -8.57 1.32
CA LEU A 91 4.66 -8.28 2.12
C LEU A 91 5.51 -9.56 2.08
N THR A 92 6.67 -9.53 1.42
CA THR A 92 7.61 -10.66 1.38
C THR A 92 8.92 -10.25 2.05
N SER A 93 9.37 -11.10 2.97
CA SER A 93 10.66 -11.02 3.68
C SER A 93 11.72 -11.85 2.99
#